data_AF-A0AA41PXZ6-F1
#
_entry.id   AF-A0AA41PXZ6-F1
#
_cell.length_a   1.000
_cell.length_b   1.000
_cell.length_c   1.000
_cell.angle_alpha   90.00
_cell.angle_beta   90.00
_cell.angle_gamma   90.00
#
_symmetry.space_group_name_H-M   'P 1'
#
loop_
_entity.id
_entity.type
_entity.pdbx_description
1 polymer ?
#
loop_
_entity_poly.entity_id
_entity_poly.type
_entity_poly.pdbx_seq_one_letter_code
_entity_poly.pdbx_strand_id
1 'polypeptide(L)'
;MGALESIGGIGPADTAGLYGSPTEIVYDRAGFGAAAGVGVRPAVVVVDLTRGFTEDGFPTGTDLTDVVAATTELIDAARFAGAPVVFTAISYTAAEADGDAVAWLRKAPGLRSLREGSAAVALDPRLPREDGDHLVLKKGASAFFGTSLAALLSGLGCDTAVLCGATTSGCVRATAVDAVQSGFAVMLPAECAGDRARGPHDAALFDIQAKYGDVVGLDQAVAYLRSIGGRPDGPAGAGSRRASGAARPIAGARQRGGAR
;
A
#
# COMPACT_ATOMS: atom_id res chain seq x y z
N MET A 1 1.45 32.98 -0.59
CA MET A 1 2.56 32.98 0.38
C MET A 1 1.91 33.01 1.76
N GLY A 2 1.73 31.83 2.37
CA GLY A 2 0.99 31.66 3.63
C GLY A 2 0.19 30.34 3.64
N ALA A 3 0.34 29.58 4.74
CA ALA A 3 -0.23 28.26 5.05
C ALA A 3 0.59 26.99 4.73
N LEU A 4 1.93 27.02 4.86
CA LEU A 4 2.77 25.80 4.90
C LEU A 4 3.52 25.57 6.22
N GLU A 5 3.39 26.46 7.19
CA GLU A 5 4.04 26.33 8.50
C GLU A 5 2.99 25.90 9.55
N SER A 6 3.03 24.64 9.98
CA SER A 6 2.56 24.12 11.30
C SER A 6 1.97 22.70 11.31
N ILE A 7 2.26 21.85 10.33
CA ILE A 7 2.23 20.39 10.64
C ILE A 7 3.50 20.12 11.44
N GLY A 8 3.37 20.12 12.77
CA GLY A 8 4.48 19.94 13.72
C GLY A 8 5.35 18.74 13.32
N GLY A 9 6.66 18.94 13.39
CA GLY A 9 7.70 18.09 12.81
C GLY A 9 7.45 16.60 12.98
N ILE A 10 7.00 15.97 11.89
CA ILE A 10 7.13 14.54 11.66
C ILE A 10 8.59 14.34 11.25
N GLY A 11 9.46 14.27 12.25
CA GLY A 11 10.86 13.91 12.04
C GLY A 11 10.98 12.38 11.92
N PRO A 12 11.95 11.88 11.14
CA PRO A 12 12.26 10.45 11.12
C PRO A 12 12.64 9.96 12.52
N ALA A 13 12.44 8.67 12.80
CA ALA A 13 12.90 8.07 14.04
C ALA A 13 14.41 8.33 14.26
N ASP A 14 14.85 8.56 15.50
CA ASP A 14 16.26 8.80 15.82
C ASP A 14 17.09 7.56 15.46
N THR A 15 17.86 7.67 14.39
CA THR A 15 18.75 6.60 13.90
C THR A 15 20.19 6.78 14.37
N ALA A 16 20.47 7.78 15.21
CA ALA A 16 21.81 8.06 15.71
C ALA A 16 22.36 6.85 16.49
N GLY A 17 23.52 6.36 16.07
CA GLY A 17 24.25 5.27 16.66
C GLY A 17 23.88 3.87 16.16
N LEU A 18 22.83 3.69 15.34
CA LEU A 18 22.35 2.35 14.97
C LEU A 18 23.33 1.58 14.07
N TYR A 19 24.13 2.29 13.27
CA TYR A 19 25.03 1.71 12.25
C TYR A 19 26.50 2.13 12.39
N GLY A 20 26.81 2.85 13.48
CA GLY A 20 28.14 3.36 13.81
C GLY A 20 28.52 4.67 13.12
N SER A 21 29.37 5.46 13.79
CA SER A 21 29.76 6.80 13.35
C SER A 21 30.41 6.88 11.95
N PRO A 22 31.14 5.87 11.42
CA PRO A 22 31.65 5.95 10.06
C PRO A 22 30.54 5.91 9.00
N THR A 23 29.45 5.20 9.26
CA THR A 23 28.31 5.10 8.35
C THR A 23 27.54 6.42 8.30
N GLU A 24 27.29 7.02 9.45
CA GLU A 24 26.59 8.32 9.58
C GLU A 24 27.32 9.41 8.79
N ILE A 25 28.64 9.55 8.97
CA ILE A 25 29.44 10.54 8.25
C ILE A 25 29.31 10.39 6.73
N VAL A 26 29.26 9.15 6.23
CA VAL A 26 29.13 8.89 4.78
C VAL A 26 27.75 9.31 4.26
N TYR A 27 26.69 8.99 4.99
CA TYR A 27 25.31 9.30 4.60
C TYR A 27 25.02 10.80 4.74
N ASP A 28 25.43 11.41 5.84
CA ASP A 28 25.28 12.85 6.09
C ASP A 28 26.02 13.67 5.02
N ARG A 29 27.26 13.30 4.70
CA ARG A 29 28.04 13.96 3.64
C ARG A 29 27.37 13.87 2.27
N ALA A 30 26.62 12.80 2.01
CA ALA A 30 25.87 12.63 0.77
C ALA A 30 24.50 13.33 0.77
N GLY A 31 24.05 13.84 1.93
CA GLY A 31 22.70 14.42 2.09
C GLY A 31 21.59 13.38 2.13
N PHE A 32 21.89 12.13 2.48
CA PHE A 32 20.88 11.08 2.68
C PHE A 32 20.21 11.23 4.05
N GLY A 33 18.99 10.69 4.19
CA GLY A 33 18.23 10.73 5.44
C GLY A 33 17.54 12.06 5.73
N ALA A 34 17.50 12.99 4.78
CA ALA A 34 16.67 14.18 4.90
C ALA A 34 15.18 13.80 4.98
N ALA A 35 14.43 14.51 5.82
CA ALA A 35 12.99 14.32 5.91
C ALA A 35 12.34 14.70 4.58
N ALA A 36 11.71 13.74 3.90
CA ALA A 36 11.00 13.98 2.66
C ALA A 36 9.70 14.76 2.93
N GLY A 37 9.10 14.53 4.10
CA GLY A 37 7.82 15.07 4.49
C GLY A 37 6.67 14.35 3.80
N VAL A 38 5.46 14.69 4.22
CA VAL A 38 4.22 14.14 3.68
C VAL A 38 3.32 15.25 3.16
N GLY A 39 2.56 14.92 2.11
CA GLY A 39 1.56 15.79 1.53
C GLY A 39 0.24 15.76 2.30
N VAL A 40 -0.84 16.21 1.65
CA VAL A 40 -2.15 16.44 2.28
C VAL A 40 -3.24 15.52 1.73
N ARG A 41 -2.92 14.65 0.77
CA ARG A 41 -3.83 13.68 0.16
C ARG A 41 -3.20 12.28 0.23
N PRO A 42 -3.17 11.65 1.40
CA PRO A 42 -2.60 10.32 1.54
C PRO A 42 -3.50 9.22 0.99
N ALA A 43 -2.88 8.09 0.66
CA ALA A 43 -3.53 6.79 0.55
C ALA A 43 -2.72 5.74 1.34
N VAL A 44 -3.41 4.83 2.02
CA VAL A 44 -2.78 3.66 2.65
C VAL A 44 -2.67 2.55 1.63
N VAL A 45 -1.45 2.03 1.41
CA VAL A 45 -1.19 0.91 0.50
C VAL A 45 -0.75 -0.30 1.32
N VAL A 46 -1.63 -1.30 1.39
CA VAL A 46 -1.42 -2.57 2.11
C VAL A 46 -0.78 -3.59 1.18
N VAL A 47 0.52 -3.80 1.34
CA VAL A 47 1.34 -4.64 0.46
C VAL A 47 1.30 -6.10 0.92
N ASP A 48 0.65 -6.97 0.15
CA ASP A 48 0.69 -8.43 0.30
C ASP A 48 0.45 -9.00 1.72
N LEU A 49 -0.41 -8.39 2.54
CA LEU A 49 -0.95 -9.06 3.74
C LEU A 49 -2.02 -10.08 3.33
N THR A 50 -1.63 -11.03 2.49
CA THR A 50 -2.42 -12.20 2.13
C THR A 50 -2.09 -13.35 3.05
N ARG A 51 -3.02 -14.31 3.16
CA ARG A 51 -2.81 -15.53 3.94
C ARG A 51 -1.52 -16.26 3.56
N GLY A 52 -1.17 -16.26 2.27
CA GLY A 52 0.07 -16.83 1.77
C GLY A 52 1.35 -16.22 2.35
N PHE A 53 1.30 -15.01 2.90
CA PHE A 53 2.42 -14.36 3.57
C PHE A 53 2.26 -14.26 5.09
N THR A 54 1.03 -14.29 5.62
CA THR A 54 0.76 -14.10 7.06
C THR A 54 0.55 -15.39 7.85
N GLU A 55 0.37 -16.54 7.19
CA GLU A 55 0.15 -17.84 7.84
C GLU A 55 1.30 -18.81 7.56
N ASP A 56 1.95 -19.31 8.61
CA ASP A 56 3.09 -20.26 8.54
C ASP A 56 2.81 -21.55 7.74
N GLY A 57 1.53 -21.90 7.56
CA GLY A 57 1.11 -23.08 6.80
C GLY A 57 1.38 -22.98 5.30
N PHE A 58 1.63 -21.77 4.77
CA PHE A 58 1.97 -21.57 3.36
C PHE A 58 3.50 -21.50 3.14
N PRO A 59 4.01 -21.93 1.97
CA PRO A 59 5.46 -21.92 1.70
C PRO A 59 6.13 -20.55 1.80
N THR A 60 5.37 -19.48 1.64
CA THR A 60 5.85 -18.09 1.66
C THR A 60 5.53 -17.36 2.98
N GLY A 61 4.81 -18.03 3.88
CA GLY A 61 4.22 -17.47 5.07
C GLY A 61 5.19 -17.32 6.23
N THR A 62 4.85 -16.40 7.13
CA THR A 62 5.48 -16.20 8.44
C THR A 62 4.44 -15.57 9.37
N ASP A 63 4.53 -15.77 10.68
CA ASP A 63 3.67 -15.07 11.63
C ASP A 63 3.86 -13.55 11.53
N LEU A 64 2.80 -12.85 11.14
CA LEU A 64 2.71 -11.40 11.01
C LEU A 64 1.55 -10.82 11.82
N THR A 65 1.14 -11.51 12.90
CA THR A 65 -0.01 -11.11 13.72
C THR A 65 0.06 -9.67 14.21
N ASP A 66 1.22 -9.25 14.74
CA ASP A 66 1.40 -7.88 15.23
C ASP A 66 1.36 -6.85 14.09
N VAL A 67 1.91 -7.19 12.93
CA VAL A 67 1.90 -6.32 11.73
C VAL A 67 0.47 -6.15 11.20
N VAL A 68 -0.34 -7.21 11.22
CA VAL A 68 -1.76 -7.15 10.83
C VAL A 68 -2.56 -6.31 11.82
N ALA A 69 -2.29 -6.41 13.12
CA ALA A 69 -2.92 -5.57 14.14
C ALA A 69 -2.55 -4.09 13.97
N ALA A 70 -1.27 -3.77 13.82
CA ALA A 70 -0.79 -2.41 13.55
C ALA A 70 -1.38 -1.83 12.25
N THR A 71 -1.44 -2.65 11.20
CA THR A 71 -2.04 -2.24 9.91
C THR A 71 -3.54 -1.98 10.04
N THR A 72 -4.25 -2.72 10.91
CA THR A 72 -5.68 -2.49 11.19
C THR A 72 -5.89 -1.11 11.81
N GLU A 73 -5.07 -0.73 12.80
CA GLU A 73 -5.12 0.61 13.40
C GLU A 73 -4.84 1.72 12.36
N LEU A 74 -3.87 1.48 11.47
CA LEU A 74 -3.55 2.41 10.39
C LEU A 74 -4.72 2.59 9.40
N ILE A 75 -5.40 1.50 9.04
CA ILE A 75 -6.58 1.52 8.16
C ILE A 75 -7.72 2.31 8.81
N ASP A 76 -7.97 2.11 10.10
CA ASP A 76 -9.00 2.86 10.83
C ASP A 76 -8.71 4.38 10.82
N ALA A 77 -7.45 4.77 11.00
CA ALA A 77 -7.02 6.16 10.91
C ALA A 77 -7.19 6.73 9.48
N ALA A 78 -6.91 5.93 8.46
CA ALA A 78 -7.10 6.33 7.06
C ALA A 78 -8.59 6.56 6.75
N ARG A 79 -9.46 5.69 7.23
CA ARG A 79 -10.92 5.83 7.07
C ARG A 79 -11.45 7.07 7.77
N PHE A 80 -10.99 7.34 8.99
CA PHE A 80 -11.30 8.59 9.69
C PHE A 80 -10.89 9.82 8.86
N ALA A 81 -9.76 9.73 8.15
CA ALA A 81 -9.26 10.79 7.29
C ALA A 81 -9.96 10.89 5.92
N GLY A 82 -10.81 9.94 5.56
CA GLY A 82 -11.34 9.80 4.19
C GLY A 82 -10.25 9.43 3.16
N ALA A 83 -9.10 8.93 3.61
CA ALA A 83 -7.99 8.53 2.76
C ALA A 83 -8.30 7.15 2.10
N PRO A 84 -8.01 6.97 0.80
CA PRO A 84 -8.19 5.69 0.13
C PRO A 84 -7.32 4.59 0.75
N VAL A 85 -7.87 3.37 0.82
CA VAL A 85 -7.13 2.17 1.20
C VAL A 85 -7.01 1.26 -0.02
N VAL A 86 -5.78 0.86 -0.34
CA VAL A 86 -5.46 0.02 -1.50
C VAL A 86 -4.73 -1.24 -1.03
N PHE A 87 -5.38 -2.37 -1.14
CA PHE A 87 -4.77 -3.68 -0.93
C PHE A 87 -4.06 -4.15 -2.18
N THR A 88 -3.04 -4.97 -1.99
CA THR A 88 -2.36 -5.65 -3.08
C THR A 88 -2.22 -7.13 -2.77
N ALA A 89 -2.20 -7.95 -3.83
CA ALA A 89 -1.94 -9.37 -3.70
C ALA A 89 -1.16 -9.88 -4.91
N ILE A 90 -0.14 -10.69 -4.65
CA ILE A 90 0.50 -11.48 -5.71
C ILE A 90 -0.45 -12.60 -6.12
N SER A 91 -0.68 -12.74 -7.42
CA SER A 91 -1.56 -13.77 -7.95
C SER A 91 -1.12 -14.21 -9.33
N TYR A 92 -0.92 -15.50 -9.56
CA TYR A 92 -0.50 -16.07 -10.84
C TYR A 92 -1.61 -16.93 -11.45
N THR A 93 -1.79 -16.81 -12.76
CA THR A 93 -2.59 -17.78 -13.53
C THR A 93 -1.93 -19.15 -13.46
N ALA A 94 -2.68 -20.22 -13.78
CA ALA A 94 -2.10 -21.56 -13.86
C ALA A 94 -0.92 -21.62 -14.86
N ALA A 95 -1.07 -20.99 -16.04
CA ALA A 95 -0.02 -20.97 -17.06
C ALA A 95 1.27 -20.28 -16.58
N GLU A 96 1.16 -19.20 -15.81
CA GLU A 96 2.32 -18.52 -15.21
C GLU A 96 2.94 -19.36 -14.09
N ALA A 97 2.12 -19.93 -13.21
CA ALA A 97 2.58 -20.68 -12.03
C ALA A 97 3.19 -22.05 -12.36
N ASP A 98 2.73 -22.70 -13.43
CA ASP A 98 3.22 -23.99 -13.91
C ASP A 98 4.35 -23.83 -14.96
N GLY A 99 4.45 -22.67 -15.62
CA GLY A 99 5.48 -22.38 -16.61
C GLY A 99 6.77 -21.79 -16.04
N ASP A 100 7.77 -21.56 -16.90
CA ASP A 100 9.08 -20.99 -16.51
C ASP A 100 9.35 -19.60 -17.10
N ALA A 101 8.35 -19.01 -17.75
CA ALA A 101 8.46 -17.70 -18.39
C ALA A 101 8.59 -16.55 -17.37
N VAL A 102 8.00 -16.68 -16.18
CA VAL A 102 8.12 -15.68 -15.12
C VAL A 102 9.46 -15.87 -14.39
N ALA A 103 10.43 -15.02 -14.73
CA ALA A 103 11.79 -15.14 -14.22
C ALA A 103 11.88 -15.17 -12.67
N TRP A 104 11.02 -14.40 -11.98
CA TRP A 104 11.01 -14.35 -10.52
C TRP A 104 10.61 -15.70 -9.88
N LEU A 105 9.70 -16.45 -10.51
CA LEU A 105 9.29 -17.78 -10.04
C LEU A 105 10.41 -18.83 -10.14
N ARG A 106 11.45 -18.60 -10.95
CA ARG A 106 12.67 -19.44 -10.94
C ARG A 106 13.54 -19.16 -9.74
N LYS A 107 13.58 -17.92 -9.25
CA LYS A 107 14.37 -17.51 -8.08
C LYS A 107 13.65 -17.80 -6.76
N ALA A 108 12.34 -17.62 -6.74
CA ALA A 108 11.47 -17.80 -5.57
C ALA A 108 10.31 -18.75 -5.91
N PRO A 109 10.58 -20.07 -6.07
CA PRO A 109 9.57 -21.04 -6.52
C PRO A 109 8.39 -21.21 -5.56
N GLY A 110 8.54 -20.88 -4.27
CA GLY A 110 7.43 -20.89 -3.32
C GLY A 110 6.26 -20.00 -3.75
N LEU A 111 6.52 -18.92 -4.51
CA LEU A 111 5.49 -18.03 -5.04
C LEU A 111 4.53 -18.70 -6.03
N ARG A 112 4.89 -19.88 -6.58
CA ARG A 112 4.00 -20.67 -7.44
C ARG A 112 2.76 -21.17 -6.69
N SER A 113 2.74 -21.13 -5.36
CA SER A 113 1.54 -21.42 -4.56
C SER A 113 0.51 -20.29 -4.57
N LEU A 114 0.91 -19.07 -4.96
CA LEU A 114 0.05 -17.89 -5.02
C LEU A 114 -0.78 -17.89 -6.31
N ARG A 115 -1.54 -18.96 -6.52
CA ARG A 115 -2.37 -19.15 -7.73
C ARG A 115 -3.71 -18.44 -7.58
N GLU A 116 -4.19 -17.87 -8.68
CA GLU A 116 -5.53 -17.27 -8.77
C GLU A 116 -6.60 -18.22 -8.19
N GLY A 117 -7.46 -17.69 -7.32
CA GLY A 117 -8.51 -18.45 -6.64
C GLY A 117 -8.05 -19.29 -5.44
N SER A 118 -6.74 -19.41 -5.17
CA SER A 118 -6.25 -20.14 -4.00
C SER A 118 -6.42 -19.35 -2.70
N ALA A 119 -6.47 -20.08 -1.58
CA ALA A 119 -6.49 -19.48 -0.25
C ALA A 119 -5.27 -18.58 0.04
N ALA A 120 -4.11 -18.88 -0.57
CA ALA A 120 -2.88 -18.13 -0.36
C ALA A 120 -2.93 -16.70 -0.93
N VAL A 121 -3.78 -16.46 -1.94
CA VAL A 121 -3.99 -15.14 -2.55
C VAL A 121 -5.02 -14.30 -1.79
N ALA A 122 -5.91 -14.94 -1.02
CA ALA A 122 -6.89 -14.22 -0.22
C ALA A 122 -6.18 -13.32 0.82
N LEU A 123 -6.71 -12.12 1.01
CA LEU A 123 -6.24 -11.22 2.06
C LEU A 123 -6.43 -11.88 3.43
N ASP A 124 -5.58 -11.52 4.38
CA ASP A 124 -5.71 -11.97 5.76
C ASP A 124 -7.10 -11.55 6.30
N PRO A 125 -7.93 -12.50 6.79
CA PRO A 125 -9.30 -12.21 7.21
C PRO A 125 -9.39 -11.32 8.46
N ARG A 126 -8.27 -11.08 9.16
CA ARG A 126 -8.21 -10.15 10.30
C ARG A 126 -8.16 -8.70 9.86
N LEU A 127 -7.80 -8.41 8.60
CA LEU A 127 -7.79 -7.05 8.07
C LEU A 127 -9.23 -6.56 7.86
N PRO A 128 -9.55 -5.31 8.22
CA PRO A 128 -10.92 -4.82 8.22
C PRO A 128 -11.41 -4.40 6.83
N ARG A 129 -11.09 -5.14 5.74
CA ARG A 129 -11.41 -4.73 4.36
C ARG A 129 -12.90 -4.48 4.15
N GLU A 130 -13.21 -3.39 3.45
CA GLU A 130 -14.56 -2.98 3.03
C GLU A 130 -14.71 -3.01 1.50
N ASP A 131 -15.96 -2.99 1.02
CA ASP A 131 -16.28 -3.00 -0.43
C ASP A 131 -15.74 -1.78 -1.19
N GLY A 132 -15.52 -0.67 -0.49
CA GLY A 132 -14.95 0.56 -1.05
C GLY A 132 -13.43 0.51 -1.24
N ASP A 133 -12.76 -0.48 -0.64
CA ASP A 133 -11.30 -0.58 -0.70
C ASP A 133 -10.85 -1.17 -2.04
N HIS A 134 -9.75 -0.63 -2.59
CA HIS A 134 -9.20 -1.11 -3.84
C HIS A 134 -8.38 -2.39 -3.65
N LEU A 135 -8.36 -3.26 -4.65
CA LEU A 135 -7.46 -4.42 -4.71
C LEU A 135 -6.70 -4.43 -6.03
N VAL A 136 -5.38 -4.38 -5.95
CA VAL A 136 -4.47 -4.46 -7.10
C VAL A 136 -3.78 -5.82 -7.09
N LEU A 137 -4.06 -6.63 -8.11
CA LEU A 137 -3.33 -7.88 -8.34
C LEU A 137 -2.01 -7.59 -9.05
N LYS A 138 -0.94 -8.27 -8.63
CA LYS A 138 0.40 -8.09 -9.21
C LYS A 138 1.12 -9.42 -9.45
N LYS A 139 2.11 -9.38 -10.33
CA LYS A 139 2.94 -10.54 -10.70
C LYS A 139 4.39 -10.42 -10.19
N GLY A 140 4.77 -9.24 -9.69
CA GLY A 140 6.12 -8.91 -9.20
C GLY A 140 6.14 -8.43 -7.75
N ALA A 141 7.32 -7.99 -7.31
CA ALA A 141 7.53 -7.50 -5.95
C ALA A 141 6.84 -6.15 -5.71
N SER A 142 7.17 -5.13 -6.51
CA SER A 142 6.54 -3.81 -6.41
C SER A 142 5.06 -3.85 -6.76
N ALA A 143 4.26 -3.13 -5.99
CA ALA A 143 2.85 -2.92 -6.28
C ALA A 143 2.59 -2.02 -7.49
N PHE A 144 3.60 -1.30 -7.99
CA PHE A 144 3.51 -0.44 -9.19
C PHE A 144 3.90 -1.16 -10.47
N PHE A 145 4.81 -2.14 -10.39
CA PHE A 145 5.37 -2.78 -11.58
C PHE A 145 4.33 -3.60 -12.35
N GLY A 146 3.95 -3.12 -13.53
CA GLY A 146 2.98 -3.79 -14.40
C GLY A 146 1.55 -3.81 -13.83
N THR A 147 1.19 -2.85 -12.98
CA THR A 147 -0.15 -2.71 -12.39
C THR A 147 -0.77 -1.35 -12.70
N SER A 148 -2.01 -1.15 -12.25
CA SER A 148 -2.72 0.14 -12.32
C SER A 148 -2.46 1.08 -11.13
N LEU A 149 -1.59 0.73 -10.17
CA LEU A 149 -1.48 1.47 -8.90
C LEU A 149 -1.11 2.94 -9.09
N ALA A 150 -0.12 3.27 -9.93
CA ALA A 150 0.25 4.66 -10.21
C ALA A 150 -0.91 5.49 -10.79
N ALA A 151 -1.65 4.88 -11.74
CA ALA A 151 -2.80 5.52 -12.37
C ALA A 151 -3.95 5.71 -11.38
N LEU A 152 -4.18 4.72 -10.50
CA LEU A 152 -5.18 4.78 -9.44
C LEU A 152 -4.88 5.90 -8.46
N LEU A 153 -3.67 5.94 -7.88
CA LEU A 153 -3.28 6.96 -6.91
C LEU A 153 -3.31 8.37 -7.53
N SER A 154 -2.80 8.52 -8.75
CA SER A 154 -2.89 9.79 -9.50
C SER A 154 -4.34 10.20 -9.77
N GLY A 155 -5.20 9.25 -10.16
CA GLY A 155 -6.62 9.50 -10.43
C GLY A 155 -7.41 9.90 -9.18
N LEU A 156 -7.00 9.43 -8.01
CA LEU A 156 -7.53 9.84 -6.70
C LEU A 156 -6.89 11.14 -6.18
N GLY A 157 -5.90 11.69 -6.91
CA GLY A 157 -5.18 12.89 -6.53
C GLY A 157 -4.20 12.70 -5.37
N CYS A 158 -3.84 11.47 -5.02
CA CYS A 158 -2.96 11.20 -3.90
C CYS A 158 -1.57 11.81 -4.12
N ASP A 159 -0.97 12.34 -3.05
CA ASP A 159 0.40 12.87 -3.05
C ASP A 159 1.34 12.08 -2.13
N THR A 160 0.77 11.23 -1.26
CA THR A 160 1.50 10.47 -0.24
C THR A 160 1.01 9.02 -0.24
N ALA A 161 1.95 8.08 -0.33
CA ALA A 161 1.71 6.66 -0.12
C ALA A 161 2.17 6.27 1.29
N VAL A 162 1.20 5.97 2.17
CA VAL A 162 1.47 5.40 3.49
C VAL A 162 1.53 3.89 3.33
N LEU A 163 2.73 3.33 3.33
CA LEU A 163 2.95 1.92 3.04
C LEU A 163 2.83 1.07 4.30
N CYS A 164 2.33 -0.15 4.16
CA CYS A 164 2.33 -1.19 5.18
C CYS A 164 2.36 -2.57 4.50
N GLY A 165 2.65 -3.62 5.26
CA GLY A 165 2.50 -5.00 4.83
C GLY A 165 3.80 -5.80 4.76
N ALA A 166 3.87 -6.75 3.84
CA ALA A 166 4.91 -7.76 3.76
C ALA A 166 5.47 -7.97 2.34
N THR A 167 6.72 -8.39 2.14
CA THR A 167 7.79 -8.37 3.16
C THR A 167 8.57 -7.07 3.09
N THR A 168 9.07 -6.60 4.24
CA THR A 168 9.82 -5.34 4.38
C THR A 168 10.95 -5.25 3.36
N SER A 169 11.79 -6.29 3.28
CA SER A 169 12.93 -6.36 2.35
C SER A 169 12.59 -6.68 0.89
N GLY A 170 11.37 -7.16 0.64
CA GLY A 170 10.89 -7.54 -0.69
C GLY A 170 9.91 -6.54 -1.25
N CYS A 171 8.62 -6.90 -1.17
CA CYS A 171 7.54 -6.17 -1.81
C CYS A 171 7.34 -4.76 -1.25
N VAL A 172 7.51 -4.55 0.05
CA VAL A 172 7.37 -3.22 0.67
C VAL A 172 8.48 -2.29 0.18
N ARG A 173 9.75 -2.69 0.28
CA ARG A 173 10.88 -1.89 -0.22
C ARG A 173 10.79 -1.65 -1.73
N ALA A 174 10.41 -2.66 -2.53
CA ALA A 174 10.23 -2.48 -3.97
C ALA A 174 9.10 -1.46 -4.27
N THR A 175 8.01 -1.50 -3.51
CA THR A 175 6.91 -0.55 -3.63
C THR A 175 7.32 0.85 -3.20
N ALA A 176 8.13 1.01 -2.14
CA ALA A 176 8.66 2.31 -1.71
C ALA A 176 9.52 2.96 -2.80
N VAL A 177 10.41 2.21 -3.42
CA VAL A 177 11.25 2.69 -4.53
C VAL A 177 10.38 3.14 -5.71
N ASP A 178 9.42 2.34 -6.13
CA ASP A 178 8.57 2.72 -7.27
C ASP A 178 7.59 3.85 -6.93
N ALA A 179 7.17 3.98 -5.66
CA ALA A 179 6.32 5.09 -5.22
C ALA A 179 7.01 6.44 -5.40
N VAL A 180 8.25 6.59 -4.92
CA VAL A 180 9.01 7.84 -5.12
C VAL A 180 9.35 8.08 -6.59
N GLN A 181 9.64 7.02 -7.35
CA GLN A 181 9.87 7.15 -8.80
C GLN A 181 8.60 7.55 -9.56
N SER A 182 7.43 7.21 -9.02
CA SER A 182 6.12 7.58 -9.56
C SER A 182 5.61 8.93 -9.06
N GLY A 183 6.39 9.63 -8.21
CA GLY A 183 6.08 10.99 -7.74
C GLY A 183 5.25 11.08 -6.46
N PHE A 184 5.14 10.00 -5.68
CA PHE A 184 4.46 9.99 -4.39
C PHE A 184 5.47 10.07 -3.24
N ALA A 185 5.22 10.95 -2.26
CA ALA A 185 5.94 10.89 -0.98
C ALA A 185 5.65 9.55 -0.29
N VAL A 186 6.62 9.01 0.44
CA VAL A 186 6.48 7.71 1.11
C VAL A 186 6.61 7.89 2.62
N MET A 187 5.63 7.35 3.33
CA MET A 187 5.68 7.17 4.78
C MET A 187 5.51 5.69 5.09
N LEU A 188 6.36 5.14 5.96
CA LEU A 188 6.31 3.73 6.36
C LEU A 188 6.33 3.63 7.90
N PRO A 189 5.21 3.32 8.55
CA PRO A 189 5.20 2.99 9.97
C PRO A 189 5.94 1.67 10.18
N ALA A 190 7.01 1.67 10.99
CA ALA A 190 7.88 0.51 11.16
C ALA A 190 7.12 -0.73 11.67
N GLU A 191 6.16 -0.52 12.58
CA GLU A 191 5.31 -1.57 13.16
C GLU A 191 4.33 -2.18 12.14
N CYS A 192 4.05 -1.46 11.05
CA CYS A 192 3.22 -1.94 9.96
C CYS A 192 4.01 -2.67 8.87
N ALA A 193 5.33 -2.88 9.04
CA ALA A 193 6.16 -3.60 8.08
C ALA A 193 6.61 -4.95 8.65
N GLY A 194 6.33 -6.04 7.93
CA GLY A 194 6.67 -7.40 8.37
C GLY A 194 7.72 -8.06 7.49
N ASP A 195 8.63 -8.84 8.08
CA ASP A 195 9.50 -9.74 7.33
C ASP A 195 9.70 -11.05 8.08
N ARG A 196 10.10 -12.10 7.36
CA ARG A 196 10.42 -13.42 7.91
C ARG A 196 11.76 -13.46 8.65
N ALA A 197 12.56 -12.40 8.54
CA ALA A 197 13.87 -12.32 9.18
C ALA A 197 14.23 -10.87 9.56
N ARG A 198 14.77 -10.72 10.78
CA ARG A 198 15.15 -9.42 11.37
C ARG A 198 16.20 -8.66 10.56
N GLY A 199 17.28 -9.32 10.12
CA GLY A 199 18.37 -8.66 9.39
C GLY A 199 17.90 -7.99 8.08
N PRO A 200 17.22 -8.70 7.17
CA PRO A 200 16.61 -8.09 5.99
C PRO A 200 15.60 -6.98 6.30
N HIS A 201 14.79 -7.13 7.34
CA HIS A 201 13.84 -6.11 7.80
C HIS A 201 14.57 -4.80 8.17
N ASP A 202 15.51 -4.87 9.11
CA ASP A 202 16.25 -3.70 9.60
C ASP A 202 17.04 -3.00 8.47
N ALA A 203 17.66 -3.78 7.58
CA ALA A 203 18.41 -3.25 6.44
C ALA A 203 17.51 -2.55 5.41
N ALA A 204 16.31 -3.07 5.19
CA ALA A 204 15.34 -2.47 4.28
C ALA A 204 14.75 -1.18 4.85
N LEU A 205 14.41 -1.14 6.14
CA LEU A 205 13.98 0.09 6.81
C LEU A 205 15.06 1.17 6.73
N PHE A 206 16.32 0.82 6.98
CA PHE A 206 17.44 1.75 6.83
C PHE A 206 17.52 2.36 5.42
N ASP A 207 17.48 1.51 4.39
CA ASP A 207 17.55 1.96 3.01
C ASP A 207 16.37 2.86 2.63
N ILE A 208 15.17 2.54 3.11
CA ILE A 208 13.96 3.35 2.89
C ILE A 208 14.14 4.70 3.56
N GLN A 209 14.47 4.73 4.86
CA GLN A 209 14.68 5.96 5.62
C GLN A 209 15.74 6.86 4.98
N ALA A 210 16.83 6.28 4.51
CA ALA A 210 17.93 7.07 3.97
C ALA A 210 17.63 7.65 2.58
N LYS A 211 16.78 7.00 1.78
CA LYS A 211 16.75 7.23 0.31
C LYS A 211 15.36 7.30 -0.32
N TYR A 212 14.33 6.69 0.26
CA TYR A 212 13.08 6.40 -0.43
C TYR A 212 11.82 6.80 0.34
N GLY A 213 11.91 7.26 1.59
CA GLY A 213 10.76 7.71 2.36
C GLY A 213 11.08 7.90 3.84
N ASP A 214 10.10 8.36 4.59
CA ASP A 214 10.22 8.55 6.03
C ASP A 214 9.71 7.30 6.76
N VAL A 215 10.59 6.65 7.54
CA VAL A 215 10.23 5.55 8.44
C VAL A 215 9.91 6.15 9.80
N VAL A 216 8.69 5.92 10.26
CA VAL A 216 8.11 6.56 11.46
C VAL A 216 7.51 5.53 12.41
N GLY A 217 7.13 5.94 13.60
CA GLY A 217 6.26 5.14 14.48
C GLY A 217 4.81 5.13 14.00
N LEU A 218 4.07 4.06 14.32
CA LEU A 218 2.63 3.96 14.06
C LEU A 218 1.83 5.12 14.64
N ASP A 219 2.17 5.56 15.85
CA ASP A 219 1.53 6.69 16.53
C ASP A 219 1.65 7.99 15.72
N GLN A 220 2.83 8.24 15.14
CA GLN A 220 3.08 9.40 14.27
C GLN A 220 2.26 9.32 12.97
N ALA A 221 2.18 8.15 12.35
CA ALA A 221 1.39 7.94 11.14
C ALA A 221 -0.12 8.10 11.38
N VAL A 222 -0.62 7.57 12.50
CA VAL A 222 -2.02 7.74 12.93
C VAL A 222 -2.33 9.21 13.22
N ALA A 223 -1.41 9.93 13.90
CA ALA A 223 -1.56 11.36 14.15
C ALA A 223 -1.60 12.17 12.84
N TYR A 224 -0.72 11.84 11.88
CA TYR A 224 -0.73 12.43 10.54
C TYR A 224 -2.09 12.24 9.85
N LEU A 225 -2.58 11.01 9.74
CA LEU A 225 -3.87 10.71 9.08
C LEU A 225 -5.03 11.45 9.77
N ARG A 226 -5.09 11.45 11.11
CA ARG A 226 -6.13 12.18 11.85
C ARG A 226 -6.08 13.69 11.63
N SER A 227 -4.90 14.26 11.40
CA SER A 227 -4.74 15.68 11.07
C SER A 227 -5.30 16.06 9.69
N ILE A 228 -5.47 15.08 8.78
CA ILE A 228 -6.10 15.27 7.47
C ILE A 228 -7.63 15.30 7.61
N GLY A 229 -8.21 14.35 8.35
CA GLY A 229 -9.67 14.25 8.55
C GLY A 229 -10.33 15.43 9.28
N GLY A 230 -9.53 16.24 9.97
CA GLY A 230 -10.00 17.48 10.61
C GLY A 230 -10.07 18.71 9.70
N ARG A 231 -9.72 18.60 8.40
CA ARG A 231 -9.71 19.75 7.48
C ARG A 231 -11.08 19.94 6.81
N PRO A 232 -11.62 21.18 6.74
CA PRO A 232 -12.97 21.45 6.21
C PRO A 232 -13.23 21.06 4.74
N ASP A 233 -12.21 20.73 3.96
CA ASP A 233 -12.29 20.68 2.48
C ASP A 233 -11.90 19.32 1.85
N GLY A 234 -11.96 18.21 2.59
CA GLY A 234 -11.85 16.87 1.97
C GLY A 234 -13.06 16.59 1.06
N PRO A 235 -12.91 15.92 -0.10
CA PRO A 235 -14.04 15.65 -0.99
C PRO A 235 -15.06 14.83 -0.21
N ALA A 236 -16.19 15.47 0.10
CA ALA A 236 -17.29 14.87 0.82
C ALA A 236 -17.54 13.47 0.23
N GLY A 237 -17.39 12.45 1.09
CA GLY A 237 -17.74 11.09 0.76
C GLY A 237 -19.07 11.09 0.03
N ALA A 238 -19.11 10.41 -1.11
CA ALA A 238 -20.31 10.22 -1.89
C ALA A 238 -21.31 9.45 -1.03
N GLY A 239 -22.03 10.19 -0.18
CA GLY A 239 -23.13 9.73 0.61
C GLY A 239 -24.16 9.20 -0.37
N SER A 240 -24.30 7.89 -0.37
CA SER A 240 -25.51 7.11 -0.64
C SER A 240 -26.77 8.00 -0.67
N ARG A 241 -27.04 8.63 -1.82
CA ARG A 241 -28.39 9.06 -2.16
C ARG A 241 -29.00 7.87 -2.89
N ARG A 242 -29.77 7.08 -2.15
CA ARG A 242 -30.74 6.16 -2.75
C ARG A 242 -31.64 6.97 -3.68
N ALA A 243 -31.33 6.97 -4.97
CA ALA A 243 -32.24 7.41 -5.99
C ALA A 243 -33.31 6.31 -6.13
N SER A 244 -34.44 6.49 -5.46
CA SER A 244 -35.69 5.82 -5.84
C SER A 244 -36.13 6.40 -7.19
N GLY A 245 -35.59 5.85 -8.27
CA GLY A 245 -35.93 6.22 -9.65
C GLY A 245 -36.52 5.02 -10.37
N ALA A 246 -37.85 4.98 -10.46
CA ALA A 246 -38.59 4.00 -11.24
C ALA A 246 -38.07 3.95 -12.69
N ALA A 247 -37.81 2.74 -13.19
CA ALA A 247 -37.43 2.50 -14.57
C ALA A 247 -38.53 3.01 -15.52
N ARG A 248 -38.18 3.92 -16.43
CA ARG A 248 -39.04 4.27 -17.57
C ARG A 248 -38.77 3.29 -18.72
N PRO A 249 -39.80 2.76 -19.39
CA PRO A 249 -39.62 1.84 -20.49
C PRO A 249 -39.09 2.56 -21.73
N ILE A 250 -38.20 1.88 -22.45
CA ILE A 250 -37.64 2.31 -23.73
C ILE A 250 -38.70 2.03 -24.80
N ALA A 251 -39.33 3.09 -25.31
CA ALA A 251 -40.26 2.99 -26.43
C ALA A 251 -39.49 3.06 -27.76
N GLY A 252 -39.67 2.05 -28.63
CA GLY A 252 -39.41 2.22 -30.06
C GLY A 252 -38.87 1.00 -30.80
N ALA A 253 -39.76 0.13 -31.26
CA ALA A 253 -39.56 -0.61 -32.52
C ALA A 253 -40.90 -0.72 -33.24
N ARG A 254 -41.07 0.10 -34.28
CA ARG A 254 -42.21 0.08 -35.20
C ARG A 254 -42.11 -1.16 -36.09
N GLN A 255 -43.09 -2.05 -36.05
CA GLN A 255 -43.37 -2.97 -37.17
C GLN A 255 -44.42 -2.31 -38.08
N ARG A 256 -44.01 -1.98 -39.31
CA ARG A 256 -44.91 -1.95 -40.49
C ARG A 256 -44.87 -3.40 -41.00
N GLY A 257 -45.96 -4.15 -41.13
CA GLY A 257 -47.19 -3.84 -41.85
C GLY A 257 -47.12 -4.55 -43.21
N GLY A 258 -47.90 -5.61 -43.40
CA GLY A 258 -48.02 -6.29 -44.69
C GLY A 258 -48.73 -7.64 -44.60
N ALA A 259 -50.06 -7.62 -44.62
CA ALA A 259 -50.89 -8.79 -44.92
C ALA A 259 -51.32 -8.73 -46.38
N ARG A 260 -51.02 -9.79 -47.14
CA ARG A 260 -51.88 -10.46 -48.14
C ARG A 260 -51.18 -11.72 -48.61
#